data_AF-A0A2U3KX20-F1
#
_entry.id   AF-A0A2U3KX20-F1
#
_cell.length_a   1.000
_cell.length_b   1.000
_cell.length_c   1.000
_cell.angle_alpha   90.00
_cell.angle_beta   90.00
_cell.angle_gamma   90.00
#
_symmetry.space_group_name_H-M   'P 1'
#
loop_
_entity.id
_entity.type
_entity.pdbx_description
1 polymer ?
#
loop_
_entity_poly.entity_id
_entity_poly.type
_entity_poly.pdbx_seq_one_letter_code
_entity_poly.pdbx_strand_id
1 'polypeptide(L)'
;MRQAGDFCNEFLTQDTSATVQIYAAPEVTAVTNQNYLTTIHTTDTLVAFGYGFSWVSNQVQLVSQVYGTVTLNNANGITYNSYSQVNASLAGCCAPGNWTVQVSNEYSGSANSAAYPITIVQ
;
A
#
# COMPACT_ATOMS: atom_id res chain seq x y z
N MET A 1 24.25 -47.09 44.15
CA MET A 1 22.78 -47.13 44.17
C MET A 1 22.27 -45.69 44.13
N ARG A 2 21.59 -45.35 43.03
CA ARG A 2 20.69 -44.21 42.71
C ARG A 2 21.03 -42.77 43.14
N GLN A 3 21.17 -41.96 42.08
CA GLN A 3 21.14 -40.50 41.94
C GLN A 3 19.76 -39.91 42.32
N ALA A 4 19.75 -38.72 42.91
CA ALA A 4 18.60 -37.81 43.04
C ALA A 4 19.13 -36.41 43.38
N GLY A 5 18.85 -35.32 42.68
CA GLY A 5 18.13 -35.13 41.44
C GLY A 5 18.61 -33.83 40.81
N ASP A 6 18.83 -33.86 39.51
CA ASP A 6 19.05 -32.66 38.71
C ASP A 6 17.73 -31.88 38.67
N PHE A 7 17.66 -30.80 39.45
CA PHE A 7 16.64 -29.78 39.24
C PHE A 7 16.96 -29.10 37.91
N CYS A 8 16.26 -29.55 36.86
CA CYS A 8 16.14 -28.85 35.60
C CYS A 8 15.68 -27.41 35.90
N ASN A 9 16.60 -26.46 35.82
CA ASN A 9 16.24 -25.06 35.67
C ASN A 9 15.87 -24.89 34.20
N GLU A 10 14.59 -25.13 33.88
CA GLU A 10 14.03 -24.85 32.56
C GLU A 10 14.16 -23.35 32.31
N PHE A 11 15.24 -22.96 31.63
CA PHE A 11 15.34 -21.69 30.97
C PHE A 11 14.23 -21.72 29.91
N LEU A 12 13.09 -21.11 30.22
CA LEU A 12 12.03 -20.84 29.24
C LEU A 12 12.64 -19.88 28.21
N THR A 13 13.30 -20.42 27.19
CA THR A 13 13.44 -19.70 25.93
C THR A 13 12.03 -19.59 25.38
N GLN A 14 11.39 -18.45 25.65
CA GLN A 14 10.21 -18.04 24.93
C GLN A 14 10.64 -17.96 23.46
N ASP A 15 10.33 -19.01 22.71
CA ASP A 15 10.47 -19.02 21.26
C ASP A 15 9.42 -18.04 20.73
N THR A 16 9.77 -16.76 20.67
CA THR A 16 9.02 -15.76 19.93
C THR A 16 9.31 -15.93 18.44
N SER A 17 9.10 -17.14 17.91
CA SER A 17 8.88 -17.34 16.48
C SER A 17 7.47 -16.88 16.15
N ALA A 18 7.22 -15.58 16.35
CA ALA A 18 6.15 -14.91 15.63
C ALA A 18 6.57 -14.95 14.16
N THR A 19 5.93 -15.80 13.36
CA THR A 19 6.09 -15.73 11.91
C THR A 19 5.66 -14.33 11.49
N VAL A 20 6.62 -13.50 11.07
CA VAL A 20 6.31 -12.24 10.38
C VAL A 20 5.67 -12.65 9.06
N GLN A 21 4.34 -12.60 8.99
CA GLN A 21 3.61 -12.70 7.73
C GLN A 21 3.91 -11.41 6.95
N ILE A 22 4.96 -11.43 6.13
CA ILE A 22 5.18 -10.38 5.13
C ILE A 22 4.16 -10.65 4.03
N TYR A 23 3.05 -9.90 4.04
CA TYR A 23 2.11 -9.95 2.93
C TYR A 23 2.81 -9.47 1.67
N ALA A 24 2.64 -10.20 0.56
CA ALA A 24 3.13 -9.77 -0.73
C ALA A 24 2.60 -8.36 -1.05
N ALA A 25 3.48 -7.50 -1.59
CA ALA A 25 3.06 -6.20 -2.06
C ALA A 25 1.95 -6.35 -3.10
N PRO A 26 0.94 -5.46 -3.12
CA PRO A 26 0.01 -5.43 -4.22
C PRO A 26 0.75 -5.06 -5.52
N GLU A 27 0.16 -5.41 -6.65
CA GLU A 27 0.65 -5.04 -7.97
C GLU A 27 -0.26 -3.97 -8.56
N VAL A 28 0.33 -2.97 -9.23
CA VAL A 28 -0.38 -1.96 -10.02
C VAL A 28 -0.03 -2.19 -11.48
N THR A 29 -1.02 -2.51 -12.30
CA THR A 29 -0.85 -2.83 -13.72
C THR A 29 -1.31 -1.72 -14.65
N ALA A 30 -2.23 -0.86 -14.18
CA ALA A 30 -2.66 0.33 -14.90
C ALA A 30 -3.18 1.40 -13.95
N VAL A 31 -3.11 2.66 -14.39
CA VAL A 31 -3.72 3.79 -13.70
C VAL A 31 -4.47 4.67 -14.71
N THR A 32 -5.71 5.04 -14.38
CA THR A 32 -6.56 5.94 -15.17
C THR A 32 -7.23 6.98 -14.28
N ASN A 33 -8.00 7.89 -14.86
CA ASN A 33 -9.04 8.60 -14.13
C ASN A 33 -10.37 7.81 -14.08
N GLN A 34 -11.40 8.38 -13.46
CA GLN A 34 -12.75 7.80 -13.34
C GLN A 34 -13.46 7.55 -14.68
N ASN A 35 -12.98 8.16 -15.76
CA ASN A 35 -13.51 7.98 -17.11
C ASN A 35 -12.68 6.99 -17.94
N TYR A 36 -11.77 6.25 -17.30
CA TYR A 36 -10.86 5.28 -17.93
C TYR A 36 -9.90 5.91 -18.95
N LEU A 37 -9.52 7.17 -18.75
CA LEU A 37 -8.53 7.88 -19.54
C LEU A 37 -7.19 7.92 -18.81
N THR A 38 -6.08 7.90 -19.57
CA THR A 38 -4.72 8.02 -19.01
C THR A 38 -4.34 9.47 -18.69
N THR A 39 -5.08 10.45 -19.22
CA THR A 39 -4.96 11.85 -18.82
C THR A 39 -5.72 12.04 -17.51
N ILE A 40 -4.99 12.40 -16.45
CA ILE A 40 -5.54 12.56 -15.10
C ILE A 40 -5.48 14.03 -14.73
N HIS A 41 -6.62 14.64 -14.41
CA HIS A 41 -6.69 16.03 -13.96
C HIS A 41 -6.50 16.15 -12.44
N THR A 42 -6.11 17.32 -11.96
CA THR A 42 -5.86 17.57 -10.51
C THR A 42 -7.08 17.28 -9.62
N THR A 43 -8.29 17.37 -10.17
CA THR A 43 -9.55 17.12 -9.46
C THR A 43 -10.15 15.74 -9.72
N ASP A 44 -9.50 14.91 -10.51
CA ASP A 44 -10.01 13.58 -10.87
C ASP A 44 -9.97 12.61 -9.68
N THR A 45 -10.71 11.51 -9.83
CA THR A 45 -10.47 10.30 -9.06
C THR A 45 -9.54 9.42 -9.87
N LEU A 46 -8.36 9.17 -9.32
CA LEU A 46 -7.41 8.22 -9.84
C LEU A 46 -7.94 6.80 -9.59
N VAL A 47 -7.92 5.95 -10.61
CA VAL A 47 -8.31 4.55 -10.54
C VAL A 47 -7.06 3.71 -10.79
N ALA A 48 -6.63 2.98 -9.76
CA ALA A 48 -5.52 2.04 -9.86
C ALA A 48 -6.07 0.63 -10.05
N PHE A 49 -5.66 -0.02 -11.15
CA PHE A 49 -5.97 -1.40 -11.45
C PHE A 49 -4.76 -2.28 -11.14
N GLY A 50 -5.02 -3.52 -10.72
CA GLY A 50 -3.96 -4.45 -10.41
C GLY A 50 -4.43 -5.69 -9.67
N TYR A 51 -3.63 -6.16 -8.72
CA TYR A 51 -3.91 -7.37 -7.94
C TYR A 51 -3.41 -7.22 -6.51
N GLY A 52 -4.04 -7.92 -5.56
CA GLY A 52 -3.55 -7.95 -4.19
C GLY A 52 -4.06 -6.80 -3.31
N PHE A 53 -5.03 -6.01 -3.76
CA PHE A 53 -5.58 -4.93 -2.95
C PHE A 53 -6.42 -5.48 -1.79
N SER A 54 -6.29 -4.83 -0.64
CA SER A 54 -6.95 -5.24 0.60
C SER A 54 -8.34 -4.61 0.72
N TRP A 55 -9.34 -5.41 1.08
CA TRP A 55 -10.65 -4.88 1.44
C TRP A 55 -10.66 -4.14 2.79
N VAL A 56 -9.63 -4.35 3.63
CA VAL A 56 -9.53 -3.76 4.97
C VAL A 56 -8.92 -2.37 4.91
N SER A 57 -7.73 -2.24 4.32
CA SER A 57 -7.07 -0.95 4.20
C SER A 57 -6.02 -0.91 3.09
N ASN A 58 -6.03 0.16 2.31
CA ASN A 58 -5.02 0.46 1.30
C ASN A 58 -4.49 1.88 1.49
N GLN A 59 -3.30 2.09 0.97
CA GLN A 59 -2.64 3.38 0.84
C GLN A 59 -2.19 3.57 -0.60
N VAL A 60 -2.39 4.77 -1.12
CA VAL A 60 -1.90 5.22 -2.43
C VAL A 60 -0.91 6.35 -2.16
N GLN A 61 0.33 6.12 -2.54
CA GLN A 61 1.38 7.12 -2.50
C GLN A 61 1.61 7.66 -3.91
N LEU A 62 1.44 8.98 -4.04
CA LEU A 62 1.76 9.75 -5.23
C LEU A 62 3.11 10.42 -4.99
N VAL A 63 4.14 9.98 -5.68
CA VAL A 63 5.51 10.46 -5.46
C VAL A 63 5.96 11.32 -6.64
N SER A 64 6.37 12.55 -6.36
CA SER A 64 7.01 13.47 -7.29
C SER A 64 8.39 13.88 -6.78
N GLN A 65 9.37 13.93 -7.67
CA GLN A 65 10.70 14.47 -7.36
C GLN A 65 10.69 15.98 -7.09
N VAL A 66 9.67 16.70 -7.58
CA VAL A 66 9.56 18.16 -7.47
C VAL A 66 8.71 18.56 -6.28
N TYR A 67 7.60 17.86 -6.05
CA TYR A 67 6.59 18.26 -5.06
C TYR A 67 6.57 17.39 -3.79
N GLY A 68 7.33 16.30 -3.76
CA GLY A 68 7.34 15.35 -2.64
C GLY A 68 6.29 14.25 -2.78
N THR A 69 5.90 13.66 -1.66
CA THR A 69 4.95 12.54 -1.60
C THR A 69 3.61 13.00 -1.05
N VAL A 70 2.53 12.65 -1.75
CA VAL A 70 1.16 12.78 -1.27
C VAL A 70 0.64 11.39 -0.94
N THR A 71 0.16 11.20 0.28
CA THR A 71 -0.34 9.92 0.77
C THR A 71 -1.84 9.99 0.97
N LEU A 72 -2.56 9.13 0.26
CA LEU A 72 -3.99 8.90 0.41
C LEU A 72 -4.22 7.54 1.07
N ASN A 73 -5.21 7.45 1.94
CA ASN A 73 -5.65 6.27 2.66
C ASN A 73 -7.17 6.24 2.75
N ASN A 74 -7.71 5.19 3.38
CA ASN A 74 -9.16 5.01 3.51
C ASN A 74 -9.85 6.17 4.27
N ALA A 75 -9.13 6.95 5.09
CA ALA A 75 -9.69 8.06 5.85
C ALA A 75 -9.74 9.39 5.06
N ASN A 76 -8.93 9.56 4.02
CA ASN A 76 -8.76 10.84 3.35
C ASN A 76 -8.92 10.83 1.81
N GLY A 77 -9.33 9.71 1.21
CA GLY A 77 -9.65 9.71 -0.22
C GLY A 77 -9.63 8.38 -0.95
N ILE A 78 -9.31 7.25 -0.30
CA ILE A 78 -9.32 5.93 -0.95
C ILE A 78 -10.64 5.19 -0.74
N THR A 79 -11.15 4.62 -1.84
CA THR A 79 -12.24 3.64 -1.83
C THR A 79 -11.75 2.33 -2.43
N TYR A 80 -11.94 1.23 -1.70
CA TYR A 80 -11.76 -0.11 -2.23
C TYR A 80 -12.96 -0.50 -3.10
N ASN A 81 -12.71 -0.90 -4.34
CA ASN A 81 -13.76 -1.35 -5.26
C ASN A 81 -13.74 -2.87 -5.43
N SER A 82 -12.56 -3.46 -5.59
CA SER A 82 -12.37 -4.90 -5.71
C SER A 82 -10.92 -5.28 -5.42
N TYR A 83 -10.64 -6.59 -5.35
CA TYR A 83 -9.28 -7.10 -5.18
C TYR A 83 -8.30 -6.62 -6.28
N SER A 84 -8.86 -6.14 -7.40
CA SER A 84 -8.12 -5.64 -8.55
C SER A 84 -8.33 -4.15 -8.83
N GLN A 85 -9.04 -3.42 -7.96
CA GLN A 85 -9.28 -1.99 -8.14
C GLN A 85 -9.38 -1.22 -6.81
N VAL A 86 -8.62 -0.12 -6.74
CA VAL A 86 -8.81 0.94 -5.73
C VAL A 86 -8.90 2.30 -6.41
N ASN A 87 -9.74 3.17 -5.85
CA ASN A 87 -9.97 4.52 -6.34
C ASN A 87 -9.43 5.52 -5.32
N ALA A 88 -8.73 6.55 -5.76
CA ALA A 88 -8.15 7.60 -4.93
C ALA A 88 -8.58 8.99 -5.43
N SER A 89 -9.35 9.72 -4.63
CA SER A 89 -9.76 11.09 -4.95
C SER A 89 -8.57 12.04 -4.83
N LEU A 90 -8.17 12.69 -5.92
CA LEU A 90 -7.08 13.65 -5.88
C LEU A 90 -7.51 14.98 -5.25
N ALA A 91 -8.74 15.43 -5.47
CA ALA A 91 -9.29 16.65 -4.84
C ALA A 91 -8.35 17.88 -4.83
N GLY A 92 -7.50 18.03 -5.85
CA GLY A 92 -6.53 19.12 -5.96
C GLY A 92 -5.30 19.00 -5.04
N CYS A 93 -5.07 17.87 -4.37
CA CYS A 93 -3.91 17.67 -3.49
C CYS A 93 -2.58 17.51 -4.23
N CYS A 94 -2.63 17.25 -5.54
CA CYS A 94 -1.46 17.09 -6.40
C CYS A 94 -1.38 18.22 -7.41
N ALA A 95 -0.20 18.85 -7.52
CA ALA A 95 0.08 19.82 -8.57
C ALA A 95 0.23 19.13 -9.94
N PRO A 96 -0.04 19.82 -11.06
CA PRO A 96 0.24 19.30 -12.40
C PRO A 96 1.72 18.93 -12.55
N GLY A 97 2.00 17.79 -13.17
CA GLY A 97 3.37 17.32 -13.41
C GLY A 97 3.47 15.80 -13.52
N ASN A 98 4.72 15.32 -13.49
CA ASN A 98 5.02 13.90 -13.49
C ASN A 98 4.99 13.34 -12.06
N TRP A 99 4.30 12.22 -11.91
CA TRP A 99 4.14 11.52 -10.65
C TRP A 99 4.35 10.02 -10.87
N THR A 100 4.58 9.31 -9.77
CA THR A 100 4.48 7.85 -9.75
C THR A 100 3.46 7.44 -8.70
N VAL A 101 2.69 6.40 -9.02
CA VAL A 101 1.71 5.81 -8.12
C VAL A 101 2.28 4.53 -7.56
N GLN A 102 2.20 4.40 -6.24
CA GLN A 102 2.48 3.16 -5.53
C GLN A 102 1.31 2.85 -4.61
N VAL A 103 0.94 1.58 -4.53
CA VAL A 103 -0.13 1.12 -3.64
C VAL A 103 0.47 0.18 -2.60
N SER A 104 0.04 0.27 -1.35
CA SER A 104 0.32 -0.73 -0.32
C SER A 104 -0.96 -1.07 0.44
N ASN A 105 -0.98 -2.26 1.05
CA ASN A 105 -2.01 -2.63 2.00
C ASN A 105 -1.54 -2.12 3.38
N GLU A 106 -2.32 -1.40 4.17
CA GLU A 106 -1.84 -0.75 5.41
C GLU A 106 -1.63 -1.71 6.61
N TYR A 107 -0.98 -2.86 6.38
CA TYR A 107 -0.53 -3.77 7.42
C TYR A 107 0.92 -3.47 7.79
N SER A 108 1.27 -3.66 9.06
CA SER A 108 2.66 -3.51 9.52
C SER A 108 3.60 -4.39 8.68
N GLY A 109 4.61 -3.79 8.08
CA GLY A 109 5.59 -4.48 7.24
C GLY A 109 5.16 -4.75 5.80
N SER A 110 4.04 -4.20 5.34
CA SER A 110 3.67 -4.28 3.92
C SER A 110 4.62 -3.47 3.05
N ALA A 111 4.97 -4.02 1.89
CA ALA A 111 5.73 -3.31 0.88
C ALA A 111 4.79 -2.57 -0.08
N ASN A 112 5.27 -1.46 -0.63
CA ASN A 112 4.65 -0.77 -1.74
C ASN A 112 4.76 -1.60 -3.03
N SER A 113 3.78 -1.45 -3.91
CA SER A 113 3.85 -1.90 -5.29
C SER A 113 5.04 -1.26 -6.02
N ALA A 114 5.38 -1.84 -7.18
CA ALA A 114 6.22 -1.15 -8.15
C ALA A 114 5.63 0.24 -8.49
N ALA A 115 6.51 1.19 -8.79
CA ALA A 115 6.12 2.54 -9.16
C ALA A 115 5.50 2.56 -10.57
N TYR A 116 4.27 3.06 -10.67
CA TYR A 116 3.58 3.24 -11.95
C TYR A 116 3.62 4.71 -12.37
N PRO A 117 4.26 5.08 -13.49
CA PRO A 117 4.37 6.47 -13.91
C PRO A 117 3.04 7.01 -14.44
N ILE A 118 2.70 8.24 -14.04
CA ILE A 118 1.56 8.99 -14.54
C ILE A 118 1.92 10.46 -14.78
N THR A 119 1.08 11.15 -15.54
CA THR A 119 1.12 12.61 -15.66
C THR A 119 -0.21 13.17 -15.17
N ILE A 120 -0.14 14.11 -14.23
CA ILE A 120 -1.30 14.87 -13.77
C ILE A 120 -1.30 16.22 -14.51
N VAL A 121 -2.43 16.58 -15.11
CA VAL A 121 -2.65 17.86 -15.77
C VAL A 121 -3.63 18.71 -14.97
N GLN A 122 -3.72 20.00 -15.29
CA GLN A 122 -4.62 20.92 -14.60
C GLN A 122 -6.08 20.51 -14.75
#